data_AF-A0A9D5VYL5-F1
#
_entry.id   AF-A0A9D5VYL5-F1
#
_cell.length_a   1.000
_cell.length_b   1.000
_cell.length_c   1.000
_cell.angle_alpha   90.00
_cell.angle_beta   90.00
_cell.angle_gamma   90.00
#
_symmetry.space_group_name_H-M   'P 1'
#
loop_
_entity.id
_entity.type
_entity.pdbx_description
1 polymer ?
#
loop_
_entity_poly.entity_id
_entity_poly.type
_entity_poly.pdbx_seq_one_letter_code
_entity_poly.pdbx_strand_id
1 'polypeptide(L)'
;MNQLLNGNYEIIKDEDYISLNDGRYISVATASSGQQEILPLMMVLAWFIIIRRKLGYTLYIEEPEAHLFPTSQKHIVELISSVFNISNKPPLQFFITTHSPYILTSFNNLIQAGILQSKLPPEKLDELYKIVPKE
;
A
#
# COMPACT_ATOMS: atom_id res chain seq x y z
N MET A 1 2.61 1.19 -6.36
CA MET A 1 1.50 0.46 -7.04
C MET A 1 2.01 -0.64 -7.98
N ASN A 2 3.00 -0.39 -8.85
CA ASN A 2 3.47 -1.39 -9.82
C ASN A 2 4.04 -2.68 -9.20
N GLN A 3 4.67 -2.61 -8.02
CA GLN A 3 5.18 -3.80 -7.30
C GLN A 3 4.08 -4.69 -6.70
N LEU A 4 2.83 -4.21 -6.64
CA LEU A 4 1.68 -4.94 -6.12
C LEU A 4 0.91 -5.65 -7.24
N LEU A 5 0.69 -4.95 -8.36
CA LEU A 5 -0.01 -5.50 -9.53
C LEU A 5 0.91 -6.20 -10.52
N ASN A 6 2.24 -6.01 -10.40
CA ASN A 6 3.24 -6.40 -11.41
C ASN A 6 2.91 -5.86 -12.82
N GLY A 7 2.28 -4.70 -12.88
CA GLY A 7 1.81 -4.05 -14.10
C GLY A 7 1.11 -2.73 -13.79
N ASN A 8 0.57 -2.08 -14.82
CA ASN A 8 -0.23 -0.86 -14.68
C ASN A 8 -1.71 -1.16 -14.95
N TYR A 9 -2.59 -0.53 -14.19
CA TYR A 9 -4.03 -0.62 -14.44
C TYR A 9 -4.42 0.34 -15.57
N GLU A 10 -5.18 -0.17 -16.53
CA GLU A 10 -5.67 0.57 -17.71
C GLU A 10 -7.12 0.21 -18.01
N ILE A 11 -7.90 1.19 -18.43
CA ILE A 11 -9.27 0.98 -18.93
C ILE A 11 -9.22 1.02 -20.45
N ILE A 12 -9.61 -0.07 -21.10
CA ILE A 12 -9.63 -0.20 -22.56
C ILE A 12 -11.04 -0.60 -22.98
N LYS A 13 -11.73 0.26 -23.75
CA LYS A 13 -13.10 0.00 -24.23
C LYS A 13 -14.07 -0.39 -23.09
N ASP A 14 -14.04 0.36 -21.99
CA ASP A 14 -14.87 0.15 -20.80
C ASP A 14 -14.61 -1.16 -20.04
N GLU A 15 -13.48 -1.82 -20.32
CA GLU A 15 -13.03 -3.02 -19.60
C GLU A 15 -11.71 -2.76 -18.85
N ASP A 16 -11.55 -3.43 -17.72
CA ASP A 16 -10.40 -3.32 -16.84
C ASP A 16 -9.26 -4.27 -17.25
N TYR A 17 -8.08 -3.71 -17.49
CA TYR A 17 -6.88 -4.46 -17.86
C TYR A 17 -5.68 -4.14 -16.95
N ILE A 18 -4.78 -5.11 -16.86
CA ILE A 18 -3.42 -4.94 -16.33
C ILE A 18 -2.46 -5.04 -17.50
N SER A 19 -1.75 -3.95 -17.81
CA SER A 19 -0.67 -3.91 -18.78
C SER A 19 0.64 -4.36 -18.13
N LEU A 20 1.29 -5.35 -18.74
CA LEU A 20 2.57 -5.88 -18.28
C LEU A 20 3.71 -5.22 -19.05
N ASN A 21 4.90 -5.20 -18.43
CA ASN A 21 6.09 -4.57 -19.02
C ASN A 21 6.56 -5.22 -20.34
N ASP A 22 6.08 -6.43 -20.65
CA ASP A 22 6.38 -7.15 -21.90
C ASP A 22 5.34 -6.90 -23.01
N GLY A 23 4.42 -5.95 -22.81
CA GLY A 23 3.40 -5.55 -23.77
C GLY A 23 2.15 -6.43 -23.76
N ARG A 24 2.05 -7.41 -22.86
CA ARG A 24 0.82 -8.20 -22.69
C ARG A 24 -0.22 -7.42 -21.88
N TYR A 25 -1.48 -7.68 -22.22
CA TYR A 25 -2.66 -7.19 -21.49
C TYR A 25 -3.42 -8.36 -20.91
N ILE A 26 -3.75 -8.27 -19.62
CA ILE A 26 -4.54 -9.28 -18.91
C ILE A 26 -5.81 -8.61 -18.42
N SER A 27 -6.99 -9.13 -18.79
CA SER A 27 -8.25 -8.66 -18.22
C SER A 27 -8.24 -8.91 -16.71
N VAL A 28 -8.61 -7.91 -15.91
CA VAL A 28 -8.68 -8.02 -14.45
C VAL A 28 -9.55 -9.20 -14.03
N ALA A 29 -10.67 -9.44 -14.73
CA ALA A 29 -11.56 -10.58 -14.45
C ALA A 29 -10.87 -11.96 -14.56
N THR A 30 -9.76 -12.03 -15.30
CA THR A 30 -8.96 -13.25 -15.52
C THR A 30 -7.59 -13.21 -14.87
N ALA A 31 -7.26 -12.13 -14.16
CA ALA A 31 -5.97 -11.96 -13.49
C ALA A 31 -5.82 -12.93 -12.30
N SER A 32 -4.62 -13.04 -11.72
CA SER A 32 -4.43 -13.86 -10.52
C SER A 32 -5.31 -13.34 -9.36
N SER A 33 -5.77 -14.21 -8.47
CA SER A 33 -6.64 -13.81 -7.34
C SER A 33 -6.01 -12.69 -6.51
N GLY A 34 -4.71 -12.75 -6.24
CA GLY A 34 -4.00 -11.68 -5.55
C GLY A 34 -4.04 -10.33 -6.28
N GLN A 35 -3.99 -10.31 -7.62
CA GLN A 35 -4.15 -9.08 -8.41
C GLN A 35 -5.60 -8.56 -8.39
N GLN A 36 -6.58 -9.46 -8.46
CA GLN A 36 -8.00 -9.09 -8.41
C GLN A 36 -8.38 -8.50 -7.06
N GLU A 37 -7.86 -9.07 -5.98
CA GLU A 37 -8.23 -8.70 -4.61
C GLU A 37 -7.53 -7.42 -4.15
N ILE A 38 -6.30 -7.19 -4.59
CA ILE A 38 -5.53 -6.00 -4.21
C ILE A 38 -5.95 -4.74 -4.98
N LEU A 39 -6.46 -4.89 -6.21
CA LEU A 39 -6.78 -3.76 -7.08
C LEU A 39 -7.83 -2.82 -6.46
N PRO A 40 -8.99 -3.29 -5.95
CA PRO A 40 -9.97 -2.43 -5.30
C PRO A 40 -9.39 -1.66 -4.11
N LEU A 41 -8.61 -2.32 -3.26
CA LEU A 41 -7.95 -1.67 -2.12
C LEU A 41 -6.99 -0.57 -2.60
N MET A 42 -6.18 -0.87 -3.62
CA MET A 42 -5.27 0.10 -4.23
C MET A 42 -6.01 1.30 -4.82
N MET A 43 -7.16 1.10 -5.47
CA MET A 43 -7.99 2.19 -6.01
C MET A 43 -8.55 3.07 -4.90
N VAL A 44 -9.05 2.48 -3.81
CA VAL A 44 -9.56 3.22 -2.64
C VAL A 44 -8.44 4.03 -1.99
N LEU A 45 -7.26 3.44 -1.79
CA LEU A 45 -6.10 4.13 -1.23
C LEU A 45 -5.60 5.26 -2.14
N ALA A 46 -5.54 5.04 -3.46
CA ALA A 46 -5.19 6.07 -4.43
C ALA A 46 -6.20 7.22 -4.45
N TRP A 47 -7.49 6.91 -4.33
CA TRP A 47 -8.54 7.92 -4.22
C TRP A 47 -8.31 8.84 -3.01
N PHE A 48 -7.89 8.29 -1.87
CA PHE A 48 -7.55 9.08 -0.68
C PHE A 48 -6.35 10.01 -0.86
N ILE A 49 -5.40 9.68 -1.74
CA ILE A 49 -4.27 10.55 -2.09
C ILE A 49 -4.72 11.71 -2.98
N ILE A 50 -5.61 11.44 -3.95
CA ILE A 50 -6.00 12.40 -4.98
C ILE A 50 -7.07 13.37 -4.47
N ILE A 51 -8.01 12.90 -3.64
CA ILE A 51 -9.16 13.71 -3.25
C ILE A 51 -8.82 14.75 -2.18
N ARG A 52 -9.28 15.98 -2.37
CA ARG A 52 -9.27 17.00 -1.31
C ARG A 52 -10.40 16.75 -0.33
N ARG A 53 -10.05 16.10 0.78
CA ARG A 53 -10.99 15.75 1.84
C ARG A 53 -11.38 16.98 2.66
N LYS A 54 -12.68 17.09 2.98
CA LYS A 54 -13.23 18.11 3.88
C LYS A 54 -13.49 17.58 5.30
N LEU A 55 -13.65 16.26 5.44
CA LEU A 55 -13.95 15.57 6.69
C LEU A 55 -12.97 14.42 6.92
N GLY A 56 -12.88 13.97 8.17
CA GLY A 56 -12.13 12.77 8.52
C GLY A 56 -12.84 11.50 8.06
N TYR A 57 -12.09 10.42 7.87
CA TYR A 57 -12.62 9.12 7.48
C TYR A 57 -11.94 8.01 8.28
N THR A 58 -12.69 6.95 8.56
CA THR A 58 -12.15 5.69 9.08
C THR A 58 -12.34 4.62 8.02
N LEU A 59 -11.25 4.00 7.60
CA LEU A 59 -11.28 2.89 6.66
C LEU A 59 -11.12 1.57 7.42
N TYR A 60 -12.07 0.67 7.23
CA TYR A 60 -12.03 -0.70 7.77
C TYR A 60 -11.53 -1.62 6.67
N ILE A 61 -10.41 -2.30 6.91
CA ILE A 61 -9.80 -3.23 5.97
C ILE A 61 -9.69 -4.58 6.67
N GLU A 62 -10.48 -5.54 6.21
CA GLU A 62 -10.43 -6.90 6.75
C GLU A 62 -9.46 -7.75 5.95
N GLU A 63 -8.59 -8.50 6.64
CA GLU A 63 -7.61 -9.44 6.07
C GLU A 63 -6.96 -8.98 4.74
N PRO A 64 -6.26 -7.82 4.72
CA PRO A 64 -5.64 -7.29 3.50
C PRO A 64 -4.59 -8.21 2.88
N GLU A 65 -4.17 -9.25 3.59
CA GLU A 65 -3.26 -10.29 3.14
C GLU A 65 -3.88 -11.40 2.29
N ALA A 66 -5.21 -11.46 2.16
CA ALA A 66 -5.91 -12.54 1.47
C ALA A 66 -5.31 -12.78 0.07
N HIS A 67 -5.00 -14.04 -0.23
CA HIS A 67 -4.39 -14.47 -1.50
C HIS A 67 -3.07 -13.77 -1.90
N LEU A 68 -2.35 -13.13 -0.97
CA LEU A 68 -1.09 -12.44 -1.23
C LEU A 68 0.13 -13.13 -0.65
N PHE A 69 1.23 -13.08 -1.41
CA PHE A 69 2.55 -13.48 -0.92
C PHE A 69 3.06 -12.51 0.16
N PRO A 70 3.92 -12.98 1.09
CA PRO A 70 4.48 -12.13 2.16
C PRO A 70 5.12 -10.82 1.68
N THR A 71 5.75 -10.84 0.50
CA THR A 71 6.34 -9.64 -0.11
C THR A 71 5.27 -8.62 -0.51
N SER A 72 4.16 -9.05 -1.10
CA SER A 72 3.03 -8.19 -1.43
C SER A 72 2.34 -7.63 -0.20
N GLN A 73 2.24 -8.42 0.87
CA GLN A 73 1.69 -7.97 2.16
C GLN A 73 2.51 -6.81 2.74
N LYS A 74 3.84 -6.90 2.70
CA LYS A 74 4.73 -5.79 3.06
C LYS A 74 4.44 -4.53 2.23
N HIS A 75 4.35 -4.66 0.91
CA HIS A 75 4.08 -3.53 0.03
C HIS A 75 2.69 -2.89 0.27
N ILE A 76 1.67 -3.67 0.66
CA ILE A 76 0.38 -3.10 1.09
C ILE A 76 0.55 -2.24 2.33
N VAL A 77 1.28 -2.74 3.33
CA VAL A 77 1.52 -2.01 4.58
C VAL A 77 2.25 -0.71 4.30
N GLU A 78 3.29 -0.74 3.46
CA GLU A 78 3.99 0.46 3.01
C GLU A 78 3.02 1.44 2.32
N LEU A 79 2.18 0.98 1.39
CA LEU A 79 1.19 1.83 0.73
C LEU A 79 0.19 2.45 1.71
N ILE A 80 -0.37 1.67 2.64
CA ILE A 80 -1.29 2.16 3.68
C ILE A 80 -0.60 3.23 4.54
N SER A 81 0.63 2.97 4.97
CA SER A 81 1.43 3.91 5.77
C SER A 81 1.75 5.19 4.99
N SER A 82 2.10 5.12 3.72
CA SER A 82 2.32 6.33 2.89
C SER A 82 1.03 7.14 2.76
N VAL A 83 -0.13 6.49 2.51
CA VAL A 83 -1.43 7.17 2.43
C VAL A 83 -1.79 7.84 3.75
N PHE A 84 -1.57 7.16 4.88
CA PHE A 84 -1.77 7.70 6.23
C PHE A 84 -0.92 8.96 6.47
N ASN A 85 0.38 8.89 6.15
CA ASN A 85 1.34 9.96 6.39
C ASN A 85 1.08 11.20 5.50
N ILE A 86 0.62 11.00 4.26
CA ILE A 86 0.24 12.10 3.35
C ILE A 86 -1.05 12.78 3.84
N SER A 87 -1.98 12.02 4.42
CA SER A 87 -3.33 12.46 4.80
C SER A 87 -3.40 13.14 6.16
N ASN A 88 -2.48 14.06 6.47
CA ASN A 88 -2.35 14.68 7.78
C ASN A 88 -3.60 15.45 8.24
N LYS A 89 -4.35 16.09 7.31
CA LYS A 89 -5.62 16.78 7.61
C LYS A 89 -6.55 16.77 6.39
N PRO A 90 -7.87 16.55 6.58
CA PRO A 90 -8.55 16.06 7.79
C PRO A 90 -8.15 14.60 8.14
N PRO A 91 -8.35 14.12 9.38
CA PRO A 91 -7.73 12.88 9.89
C PRO A 91 -8.21 11.63 9.16
N LEU A 92 -7.28 10.77 8.74
CA LEU A 92 -7.56 9.45 8.17
C LEU A 92 -7.16 8.38 9.19
N GLN A 93 -8.12 7.54 9.59
CA GLN A 93 -7.90 6.40 10.48
C GLN A 93 -8.03 5.10 9.69
N PHE A 94 -7.16 4.14 9.98
CA PHE A 94 -7.27 2.78 9.47
C PHE A 94 -7.59 1.83 10.62
N PHE A 95 -8.59 0.97 10.42
CA PHE A 95 -8.88 -0.19 11.25
C PHE A 95 -8.60 -1.42 10.40
N ILE A 96 -7.65 -2.24 10.82
CA ILE A 96 -7.18 -3.38 10.03
C ILE A 96 -7.28 -4.64 10.88
N THR A 97 -7.99 -5.65 10.37
CA THR A 97 -7.93 -7.01 10.93
C THR A 97 -6.96 -7.84 10.10
N THR A 98 -6.19 -8.69 10.75
CA THR A 98 -5.18 -9.50 10.08
C THR A 98 -4.83 -10.70 10.96
N HIS A 99 -4.63 -11.84 10.32
CA HIS A 99 -4.01 -13.02 10.92
C HIS A 99 -2.54 -13.14 10.51
N SER A 100 -2.08 -12.29 9.59
CA SER A 100 -0.72 -12.35 9.05
C SER A 100 0.33 -11.79 10.01
N PRO A 101 1.30 -12.61 10.45
CA PRO A 101 2.46 -12.09 11.16
C PRO A 101 3.33 -11.17 10.28
N TYR A 102 3.25 -11.25 8.95
CA TYR A 102 4.01 -10.40 8.03
C TYR A 102 3.46 -8.97 8.00
N ILE A 103 2.13 -8.80 8.03
CA ILE A 103 1.49 -7.49 8.14
C ILE A 103 1.90 -6.82 9.45
N LEU A 104 1.76 -7.54 10.58
CA LEU A 104 2.13 -7.04 11.90
C LEU A 104 3.62 -6.66 11.98
N THR A 105 4.50 -7.51 11.47
CA THR A 105 5.94 -7.25 11.44
C THR A 105 6.28 -6.03 10.59
N SER A 106 5.62 -5.88 9.43
CA SER A 106 5.83 -4.73 8.54
C SER A 106 5.45 -3.42 9.22
N PHE A 107 4.27 -3.36 9.87
CA PHE A 107 3.87 -2.17 10.63
C PHE A 107 4.84 -1.87 11.78
N ASN A 108 5.23 -2.88 12.55
CA ASN A 108 6.16 -2.71 13.66
C ASN A 108 7.51 -2.14 13.21
N ASN A 109 8.03 -2.63 12.08
CA ASN A 109 9.27 -2.12 11.49
C ASN A 109 9.16 -0.65 11.09
N LEU A 110 8.05 -0.24 10.45
CA LEU A 110 7.83 1.15 10.06
C LEU A 110 7.67 2.08 11.27
N ILE A 111 6.94 1.65 12.31
CA ILE A 111 6.79 2.40 13.56
C ILE A 111 8.15 2.57 14.25
N GLN A 112 8.92 1.48 14.36
CA GLN A 112 10.24 1.52 14.97
C GLN A 112 11.20 2.42 14.18
N ALA A 113 11.13 2.43 12.85
CA ALA A 113 11.90 3.34 12.01
C ALA A 113 11.55 4.81 12.29
N GLY A 114 10.26 5.15 12.41
CA GLY A 114 9.82 6.50 12.79
C GLY A 114 10.32 6.93 14.18
N ILE A 115 10.28 6.01 15.16
CA ILE A 115 10.84 6.27 16.50
C ILE A 115 12.35 6.53 16.42
N LEU A 116 13.10 5.72 15.67
CA LEU A 116 14.54 5.89 15.50
C LEU A 116 14.89 7.18 14.77
N GLN A 117 14.13 7.57 13.74
CA GLN A 117 14.31 8.83 13.02
C GLN A 117 14.26 10.04 13.96
N SER A 118 13.40 10.01 14.98
CA SER A 118 13.30 11.09 15.98
C SER A 118 14.45 11.15 17.00
N LYS A 119 15.22 10.06 17.15
CA LYS A 119 16.26 9.90 18.20
C LYS A 119 17.69 9.88 17.65
N LEU A 120 17.88 9.46 16.41
CA LEU A 120 19.20 9.30 15.81
C LEU A 120 19.77 10.65 15.35
N PRO A 121 21.10 10.83 15.45
CA PRO A 121 21.77 11.98 14.85
C PRO A 121 21.66 11.92 13.31
N PRO A 122 21.70 13.08 12.62
CA PRO A 122 21.52 13.16 11.15
C PRO A 122 22.42 12.21 10.36
N GLU A 123 23.66 12.01 10.81
CA GLU A 123 24.66 11.14 10.18
C GLU A 123 24.23 9.67 10.10
N LYS A 124 23.37 9.20 11.01
CA LYS A 124 22.88 7.82 11.05
C LYS A 124 21.52 7.64 10.37
N LEU A 125 20.88 8.73 9.94
CA LEU A 125 19.60 8.64 9.24
C LEU A 125 19.77 8.01 7.85
N ASP A 126 20.91 8.23 7.18
CA ASP A 126 21.20 7.62 5.89
C ASP A 126 21.32 6.09 5.98
N GLU A 127 21.81 5.56 7.11
CA GLU A 127 21.83 4.11 7.35
C GLU A 127 20.43 3.55 7.56
N LEU A 128 19.57 4.29 8.29
CA LEU A 128 18.18 3.90 8.51
C LEU A 128 17.42 3.83 7.17
N TYR A 129 17.58 4.83 6.30
CA TYR A 129 16.88 4.88 5.02
C TYR A 129 17.33 3.84 4.00
N LYS A 130 18.50 3.21 4.19
CA LYS A 130 18.91 2.04 3.40
C LYS A 130 18.11 0.78 3.75
N ILE A 131 17.54 0.72 4.96
CA ILE A 131 16.80 -0.43 5.47
C ILE A 131 15.30 -0.24 5.29
N VAL A 132 14.80 0.95 5.63
CA VAL A 132 13.38 1.31 5.56
C VAL A 132 13.22 2.53 4.66
N PRO A 133 12.38 2.48 3.59
CA PRO A 133 12.15 3.62 2.73
C PRO A 133 11.70 4.85 3.53
N LYS A 134 12.16 6.03 3.12
CA LYS A 134 11.81 7.30 3.76
C LYS A 134 10.34 7.70 3.51
N GLU A 135 9.77 7.25 2.39
CA GLU A 135 8.41 7.55 1.90
C GLU A 135 7.80 6.35 1.17
#